data_AF-A0AAU2KNA4-F1
#
_entry.id   AF-A0AAU2KNA4-F1
#
_cell.length_a   1.000
_cell.length_b   1.000
_cell.length_c   1.000
_cell.angle_alpha   90.00
_cell.angle_beta   90.00
_cell.angle_gamma   90.00
#
_symmetry.space_group_name_H-M   'P 1'
#
loop_
_entity.id
_entity.type
_entity.pdbx_description
1 polymer ?
#
loop_
_entity_poly.entity_id
_entity_poly.type
_entity_poly.pdbx_seq_one_letter_code
_entity_poly.pdbx_strand_id
1 'polypeptide(L)'
;MRLTSSLPRRVLVPFAAAVALLTTAASSVATAAEACGSIITAPLAPPVSADDSCPSTDPVVCRIRVLPMDEKVEAQRTRMRYHGLLEDMHRTEADMRAAGAGDEEIARELVDRRNQAKEITRAGMTPAEVRILEERNTAKYGNPLGPTADQPDSTATLSPGRGLAGWRGSVIR
;
A
#
# COMPACT_ATOMS: atom_id res chain seq x y z
N MET A 1 25.03 -47.96 -63.69
CA MET A 1 24.09 -46.86 -63.35
C MET A 1 24.15 -46.64 -61.85
N ARG A 2 24.54 -45.42 -61.43
CA ARG A 2 24.62 -44.99 -60.02
C ARG A 2 23.36 -44.21 -59.68
N LEU A 3 22.73 -44.47 -58.53
CA LEU A 3 21.86 -43.52 -57.85
C LEU A 3 22.15 -43.59 -56.35
N THR A 4 22.95 -42.63 -55.89
CA THR A 4 23.14 -42.28 -54.49
C THR A 4 22.09 -41.23 -54.12
N SER A 5 21.18 -41.53 -53.21
CA SER A 5 20.31 -40.50 -52.60
C SER A 5 20.93 -40.03 -51.28
N SER A 6 21.51 -38.84 -51.31
CA SER A 6 21.92 -38.07 -50.14
C SER A 6 20.74 -37.26 -49.60
N LEU A 7 20.30 -37.52 -48.37
CA LEU A 7 19.40 -36.62 -47.62
C LEU A 7 20.23 -35.72 -46.70
N PRO A 8 19.98 -34.39 -46.67
CA PRO A 8 20.75 -33.48 -45.83
C PRO A 8 20.25 -33.51 -44.38
N ARG A 9 21.14 -33.92 -43.47
CA ARG A 9 21.16 -33.42 -42.08
C ARG A 9 21.40 -31.91 -42.15
N ARG A 10 20.44 -31.06 -41.79
CA ARG A 10 20.62 -29.68 -41.25
C ARG A 10 19.32 -28.86 -41.31
N VAL A 11 18.28 -29.18 -40.53
CA VAL A 11 17.26 -28.16 -40.18
C VAL A 11 16.54 -28.52 -38.86
N LEU A 12 17.26 -28.73 -37.75
CA LEU A 12 16.60 -28.93 -36.44
C LEU A 12 17.40 -28.29 -35.30
N VAL A 13 17.88 -27.07 -35.48
CA VAL A 13 18.56 -26.32 -34.39
C VAL A 13 17.96 -24.94 -34.09
N PRO A 14 17.32 -24.17 -35.00
CA PRO A 14 16.90 -22.82 -34.62
C PRO A 14 15.59 -22.77 -33.81
N PHE A 15 14.76 -23.83 -33.85
CA PHE A 15 13.45 -23.81 -33.19
C PHE A 15 13.49 -24.04 -31.68
N ALA A 16 14.50 -24.72 -31.15
CA ALA A 16 14.62 -24.98 -29.72
C ALA A 16 15.10 -23.75 -28.91
N ALA A 17 15.89 -22.86 -29.54
CA ALA A 17 16.40 -21.65 -28.89
C ALA A 17 15.32 -20.58 -28.69
N ALA A 18 14.34 -20.50 -29.60
CA ALA A 18 13.25 -19.53 -29.50
C ALA A 18 12.31 -19.86 -28.32
N VAL A 19 11.99 -21.14 -28.09
CA VAL A 19 11.09 -21.55 -27.00
C VAL A 19 11.70 -21.28 -25.61
N ALA A 20 13.01 -21.45 -25.46
CA ALA A 20 13.70 -21.20 -24.19
C ALA A 20 13.73 -19.71 -23.78
N LEU A 21 13.72 -18.79 -24.76
CA LEU A 21 13.69 -17.34 -24.53
C LEU A 21 12.27 -16.83 -24.19
N LEU A 22 11.22 -17.52 -24.65
CA LEU A 22 9.83 -17.18 -24.30
C LEU A 22 9.44 -17.68 -22.90
N THR A 23 10.03 -18.76 -22.41
CA THR A 23 9.75 -19.28 -21.05
C THR A 23 10.40 -18.47 -19.93
N THR A 24 11.53 -17.79 -20.18
CA THR A 24 12.20 -16.96 -19.17
C THR A 24 11.57 -15.57 -19.00
N ALA A 25 10.92 -15.04 -20.05
CA ALA A 25 10.21 -13.76 -19.97
C ALA A 25 8.85 -13.86 -19.24
N ALA A 26 8.22 -15.04 -19.22
CA ALA A 26 6.94 -15.22 -18.53
C ALA A 26 7.09 -15.28 -17.00
N SER A 27 8.23 -15.77 -16.50
CA SER A 27 8.47 -15.85 -15.05
C SER A 27 8.78 -14.50 -14.41
N SER A 28 9.28 -13.52 -15.18
CA SER A 28 9.60 -12.18 -14.65
C SER A 28 8.39 -11.25 -14.54
N VAL A 29 7.31 -11.47 -15.31
CA VAL A 29 6.04 -10.75 -15.10
C VAL A 29 5.22 -11.31 -13.94
N ALA A 30 5.32 -12.62 -13.68
CA ALA A 30 4.61 -13.24 -12.56
C ALA A 30 5.15 -12.77 -11.19
N THR A 31 6.48 -12.65 -11.05
CA THR A 31 7.09 -12.17 -9.80
C THR A 31 7.01 -10.64 -9.63
N ALA A 32 6.91 -9.88 -10.73
CA ALA A 32 6.66 -8.45 -10.66
C ALA A 32 5.22 -8.13 -10.22
N ALA A 33 4.24 -8.97 -10.59
CA ALA A 33 2.85 -8.82 -10.18
C ALA A 33 2.63 -9.10 -8.68
N GLU A 34 3.47 -9.93 -8.05
CA GLU A 34 3.43 -10.15 -6.60
C GLU A 34 4.13 -9.03 -5.80
N ALA A 35 5.02 -8.26 -6.44
CA ALA A 35 5.72 -7.14 -5.81
C ALA A 35 4.91 -5.83 -5.78
N CYS A 36 3.88 -5.71 -6.63
CA CYS A 36 2.96 -4.58 -6.63
C CYS A 36 1.62 -5.00 -6.01
N GLY A 37 1.30 -4.46 -4.84
CA GLY A 37 0.04 -4.74 -4.15
C GLY A 37 -1.16 -4.61 -5.09
N SER A 38 -1.96 -5.66 -5.21
CA SER A 38 -3.18 -5.66 -6.01
C SER A 38 -4.13 -4.55 -5.54
N ILE A 39 -4.18 -3.44 -6.28
CA ILE A 39 -5.23 -2.45 -6.12
C ILE A 39 -6.53 -3.11 -6.60
N ILE A 40 -7.42 -3.45 -5.66
CA ILE A 40 -8.76 -3.93 -6.01
C ILE A 40 -9.53 -2.76 -6.65
N THR A 41 -9.62 -2.78 -7.98
CA THR A 41 -10.39 -1.81 -8.78
C THR A 41 -11.85 -2.22 -8.98
N ALA A 42 -12.36 -3.14 -8.16
CA ALA A 42 -13.75 -3.59 -8.28
C ALA A 42 -14.72 -2.41 -8.14
N PRO A 43 -15.80 -2.36 -8.95
CA PRO A 43 -16.82 -1.32 -8.82
C PRO A 43 -17.41 -1.28 -7.41
N LEU A 44 -17.71 -0.07 -6.92
CA LEU A 44 -18.39 0.09 -5.63
C LEU A 44 -19.79 -0.51 -5.67
N ALA A 45 -20.15 -1.25 -4.62
CA ALA A 45 -21.49 -1.77 -4.46
C ALA A 45 -22.51 -0.64 -4.21
N PRO A 46 -23.66 -0.64 -4.91
CA PRO A 46 -24.71 0.36 -4.69
C PRO A 46 -25.21 0.36 -3.24
N PRO A 47 -25.78 1.48 -2.74
CA PRO A 47 -26.44 1.53 -1.45
C PRO A 47 -27.61 0.55 -1.40
N VAL A 48 -27.78 -0.08 -0.23
CA VAL A 48 -28.96 -0.88 0.12
C VAL A 48 -29.87 -0.06 1.04
N SER A 49 -31.12 -0.48 1.23
CA SER A 49 -32.03 0.22 2.14
C SER A 49 -31.53 0.14 3.59
N ALA A 50 -31.79 1.17 4.39
CA ALA A 50 -31.51 1.14 5.82
C ALA A 50 -32.37 0.12 6.58
N ASP A 51 -33.53 -0.25 6.02
CA ASP A 51 -34.43 -1.25 6.58
C ASP A 51 -34.02 -2.69 6.22
N ASP A 52 -33.09 -2.87 5.27
CA ASP A 52 -32.61 -4.19 4.88
C ASP A 52 -31.74 -4.79 5.99
N SER A 53 -32.00 -6.05 6.32
CA SER A 53 -31.18 -6.78 7.29
C SER A 53 -29.72 -6.87 6.83
N CYS A 54 -28.78 -6.43 7.67
CA CYS A 54 -27.36 -6.55 7.39
C CYS A 54 -26.85 -7.95 7.78
N PRO A 55 -26.26 -8.72 6.84
CA PRO A 55 -25.75 -10.07 7.14
C PRO A 55 -24.38 -10.08 7.85
N SER A 56 -23.76 -8.92 8.06
CA SER A 56 -22.44 -8.80 8.68
C SER A 56 -22.55 -8.65 10.20
N THR A 57 -21.66 -9.30 10.94
CA THR A 57 -21.50 -9.09 12.39
C THR A 57 -20.70 -7.83 12.72
N ASP A 58 -20.03 -7.22 11.75
CA ASP A 58 -19.29 -5.97 11.91
C ASP A 58 -20.23 -4.76 11.69
N PRO A 59 -20.48 -3.93 12.72
CA PRO A 59 -21.36 -2.77 12.61
C PRO A 59 -20.85 -1.69 11.64
N VAL A 60 -19.54 -1.63 11.38
CA VAL A 60 -18.94 -0.71 10.40
C VAL A 60 -19.31 -1.15 8.99
N VAL A 61 -19.23 -2.44 8.70
CA VAL A 61 -19.66 -2.99 7.40
C VAL A 61 -21.14 -2.69 7.16
N CYS A 62 -21.99 -2.84 8.18
CA CYS A 62 -23.41 -2.51 8.07
C CYS A 62 -23.65 -1.02 7.80
N ARG A 63 -22.90 -0.13 8.48
CA ARG A 63 -22.95 1.31 8.21
C ARG A 63 -22.53 1.64 6.78
N ILE A 64 -21.44 1.05 6.29
CA ILE A 64 -20.93 1.31 4.94
C ILE A 64 -21.93 0.89 3.86
N ARG A 65 -22.67 -0.20 4.06
CA ARG A 65 -23.62 -0.72 3.07
C ARG A 65 -24.70 0.30 2.68
N VAL A 66 -25.17 1.09 3.64
CA VAL A 66 -26.25 2.07 3.46
C VAL A 66 -25.75 3.47 3.08
N LEU A 67 -24.42 3.70 3.08
CA LEU A 67 -23.86 5.01 2.73
C LEU A 67 -24.28 5.44 1.31
N PRO A 68 -24.59 6.73 1.12
CA PRO A 68 -24.76 7.33 -0.20
C PRO A 68 -23.59 7.02 -1.14
N MET A 69 -23.87 6.97 -2.46
CA MET A 69 -22.83 6.59 -3.45
C MET A 69 -21.67 7.59 -3.50
N ASP A 70 -21.95 8.87 -3.38
CA ASP A 70 -20.95 9.94 -3.31
C ASP A 70 -20.04 9.78 -2.09
N GLU A 71 -20.61 9.50 -0.91
CA GLU A 71 -19.82 9.23 0.29
C GLU A 71 -18.96 7.97 0.15
N LYS A 72 -19.48 6.90 -0.48
CA LYS A 72 -18.69 5.70 -0.79
C LYS A 72 -17.53 5.99 -1.75
N VAL A 73 -17.75 6.83 -2.76
CA VAL A 73 -16.72 7.25 -3.71
C VAL A 73 -15.63 8.06 -3.01
N GLU A 74 -16.00 9.01 -2.14
CA GLU A 74 -15.02 9.79 -1.37
C GLU A 74 -14.24 8.93 -0.38
N ALA A 75 -14.89 7.97 0.28
CA ALA A 75 -14.23 7.01 1.15
C ALA A 75 -13.22 6.14 0.38
N GLN A 76 -13.59 5.67 -0.83
CA GLN A 76 -12.67 4.92 -1.70
C GLN A 76 -11.48 5.77 -2.14
N ARG A 77 -11.72 7.02 -2.59
CA ARG A 77 -10.66 7.96 -2.98
C ARG A 77 -9.67 8.20 -1.84
N THR A 78 -10.19 8.46 -0.65
CA THR A 78 -9.38 8.65 0.57
C THR A 78 -8.54 7.41 0.86
N ARG A 79 -9.13 6.21 0.78
CA ARG A 79 -8.41 4.95 0.97
C ARG A 79 -7.31 4.72 -0.08
N MET A 80 -7.58 5.01 -1.35
CA MET A 80 -6.59 4.90 -2.42
C MET A 80 -5.42 5.87 -2.18
N ARG A 81 -5.71 7.12 -1.82
CA ARG A 81 -4.68 8.12 -1.51
C ARG A 81 -3.82 7.70 -0.32
N TYR A 82 -4.44 7.18 0.74
CA TYR A 82 -3.74 6.67 1.91
C TYR A 82 -2.81 5.50 1.56
N HIS A 83 -3.30 4.50 0.83
CA HIS A 83 -2.48 3.35 0.45
C HIS A 83 -1.35 3.74 -0.53
N GLY A 84 -1.63 4.63 -1.50
CA GLY A 84 -0.62 5.15 -2.40
C GLY A 84 0.54 5.82 -1.66
N LEU A 85 0.23 6.66 -0.66
CA LEU A 85 1.25 7.28 0.18
C LEU A 85 2.07 6.26 0.98
N LEU A 86 1.45 5.21 1.52
CA LEU A 86 2.20 4.16 2.23
C LEU A 86 3.15 3.40 1.31
N GLU A 87 2.73 3.14 0.07
CA GLU A 87 3.60 2.52 -0.93
C GLU A 87 4.74 3.46 -1.35
N ASP A 88 4.47 4.76 -1.49
CA ASP A 88 5.50 5.78 -1.73
C ASP A 88 6.52 5.85 -0.59
N MET A 89 6.07 5.74 0.66
CA MET A 89 6.95 5.68 1.83
C MET A 89 7.85 4.44 1.78
N HIS A 90 7.32 3.28 1.40
CA HIS A 90 8.12 2.06 1.24
C HIS A 90 9.17 2.19 0.13
N ARG A 91 8.81 2.78 -1.02
CA ARG A 91 9.75 3.03 -2.11
C ARG A 91 10.86 4.00 -1.69
N THR A 92 10.47 5.13 -1.10
CA THR A 92 11.41 6.13 -0.56
C THR A 92 12.40 5.50 0.42
N GLU A 93 11.92 4.70 1.36
CA GLU A 93 12.77 4.01 2.34
C GLU A 93 13.77 3.07 1.66
N ALA A 94 13.33 2.29 0.65
CA ALA A 94 14.19 1.38 -0.09
C ALA A 94 15.25 2.13 -0.91
N ASP A 95 14.86 3.21 -1.59
CA ASP A 95 15.77 4.05 -2.39
C ASP A 95 16.82 4.72 -1.51
N MET A 96 16.42 5.26 -0.36
CA MET A 96 17.34 5.86 0.61
C MET A 96 18.34 4.84 1.16
N ARG A 97 17.89 3.62 1.49
CA ARG A 97 18.82 2.56 1.90
C ARG A 97 19.77 2.15 0.80
N ALA A 98 19.30 2.03 -0.44
CA ALA A 98 20.15 1.72 -1.59
C ALA A 98 21.19 2.82 -1.84
N ALA A 99 20.86 4.08 -1.54
CA ALA A 99 21.77 5.21 -1.58
C ALA A 99 22.73 5.30 -0.37
N GLY A 100 22.60 4.41 0.62
CA GLY A 100 23.46 4.38 1.81
C GLY A 100 23.06 5.36 2.92
N ALA A 101 21.83 5.90 2.89
CA ALA A 101 21.32 6.75 3.96
C ALA A 101 21.28 6.01 5.31
N GLY A 102 21.57 6.73 6.39
CA GLY A 102 21.48 6.21 7.75
C GLY A 102 20.05 6.14 8.27
N ASP A 103 19.82 5.33 9.31
CA ASP A 103 18.49 5.13 9.90
C ASP A 103 17.83 6.43 10.39
N GLU A 104 18.62 7.36 10.95
CA GLU A 104 18.13 8.67 11.42
C GLU A 104 17.67 9.56 10.26
N GLU A 105 18.39 9.54 9.14
CA GLU A 105 18.04 10.32 7.94
C GLU A 105 16.74 9.79 7.31
N ILE A 106 16.62 8.46 7.22
CA ILE A 106 15.41 7.78 6.77
C ILE A 106 14.24 8.09 7.72
N ALA A 107 14.46 8.03 9.03
CA ALA A 107 13.40 8.30 10.00
C ALA A 107 12.86 9.72 9.89
N ARG A 108 13.73 10.73 9.70
CA ARG A 108 13.33 12.12 9.49
C ARG A 108 12.43 12.28 8.27
N GLU A 109 12.84 11.70 7.13
CA GLU A 109 12.05 11.73 5.89
C GLU A 109 10.68 11.05 6.06
N LEU A 110 10.63 9.89 6.72
CA LEU A 110 9.40 9.12 6.85
C LEU A 110 8.41 9.69 7.88
N VAL A 111 8.87 10.42 8.90
CA VAL A 111 7.99 11.02 9.92
C VAL A 111 7.06 12.07 9.31
N ASP A 112 7.56 12.90 8.39
CA ASP A 112 6.76 13.93 7.73
C ASP A 112 5.70 13.30 6.82
N ARG A 113 6.08 12.27 6.05
CA ARG A 113 5.15 11.51 5.22
C ARG A 113 4.09 10.77 6.05
N ARG A 114 4.47 10.24 7.21
CA ARG A 114 3.51 9.67 8.17
C ARG A 114 2.53 10.72 8.68
N ASN A 115 2.96 11.96 8.89
CA ASN A 115 2.06 13.04 9.31
C ASN A 115 1.06 13.41 8.19
N GLN A 116 1.50 13.45 6.93
CA GLN A 116 0.59 13.58 5.78
C GLN A 116 -0.44 12.43 5.72
N ALA A 117 -0.04 11.20 6.07
CA ALA A 117 -0.96 10.07 6.13
C ALA A 117 -2.07 10.27 7.18
N LYS A 118 -1.77 10.94 8.30
CA LYS A 118 -2.78 11.29 9.32
C LYS A 118 -3.75 12.36 8.82
N GLU A 119 -3.29 13.30 8.00
CA GLU A 119 -4.17 14.31 7.40
C GLU A 119 -5.14 13.68 6.41
N ILE A 120 -4.68 12.74 5.58
CA ILE A 120 -5.54 12.01 4.64
C ILE A 120 -6.67 11.30 5.37
N THR A 121 -6.39 10.63 6.49
CA THR A 121 -7.42 9.92 7.26
C THR A 121 -8.34 10.85 8.05
N ARG A 122 -7.88 12.06 8.42
CA ARG A 122 -8.70 13.09 9.07
C ARG A 122 -9.67 13.81 8.12
N ALA A 123 -9.44 13.77 6.81
CA ALA A 123 -10.30 14.43 5.83
C ALA A 123 -11.77 13.96 5.87
N GLY A 124 -12.02 12.74 6.36
CA GLY A 124 -13.38 12.20 6.55
C GLY A 124 -13.97 12.40 7.95
N MET A 125 -13.28 13.10 8.84
CA MET A 125 -13.75 13.38 10.21
C MET A 125 -14.46 14.73 10.28
N THR A 126 -15.40 14.87 11.22
CA THR A 126 -15.98 16.18 11.53
C THR A 126 -14.94 17.10 12.19
N PRO A 127 -15.06 18.43 12.05
CA PRO A 127 -14.15 19.37 12.72
C PRO A 127 -14.09 19.18 14.24
N ALA A 128 -15.19 18.72 14.87
CA ALA A 128 -15.23 18.45 16.30
C ALA A 128 -14.40 17.21 16.68
N GLU A 129 -14.48 16.14 15.89
CA GLU A 129 -13.67 14.92 16.08
C GLU A 129 -12.18 15.21 15.84
N VAL A 130 -11.86 15.99 14.79
CA VAL A 130 -10.48 16.43 14.53
C VAL A 130 -9.94 17.24 15.71
N ARG A 131 -10.71 18.19 16.23
CA ARG A 131 -10.30 19.02 17.37
C ARG A 131 -10.00 18.19 18.62
N ILE A 132 -10.85 17.20 18.95
CA ILE A 132 -10.61 16.31 20.09
C ILE A 132 -9.27 15.56 19.94
N LEU A 133 -8.98 15.07 18.72
CA LEU A 133 -7.72 14.37 18.43
C LEU A 133 -6.51 15.31 18.53
N GLU A 134 -6.63 16.53 18.01
CA GLU A 134 -5.57 17.53 18.02
C GLU A 134 -5.27 18.06 19.42
N GLU A 135 -6.29 18.28 20.25
CA GLU A 135 -6.13 18.64 21.66
C GLU A 135 -5.39 17.52 22.43
N ARG A 136 -5.80 16.26 22.23
CA ARG A 136 -5.11 15.09 22.80
C ARG A 136 -3.64 15.03 22.39
N ASN A 137 -3.36 15.20 21.10
CA ASN A 137 -2.00 15.12 20.57
C ASN A 137 -1.14 16.31 21.03
N THR A 138 -1.72 17.51 21.09
CA THR A 138 -1.05 18.70 21.59
C THR A 138 -0.70 18.54 23.07
N ALA A 139 -1.60 18.01 23.89
CA ALA A 139 -1.32 17.73 25.30
C ALA A 139 -0.20 16.68 25.49
N LYS A 140 -0.14 15.67 24.60
CA LYS A 140 0.83 14.57 24.70
C LYS A 140 2.21 14.88 24.08
N TYR A 141 2.23 15.58 22.96
CA TYR A 141 3.42 15.75 22.12
C TYR A 141 3.78 17.21 21.86
N GLY A 142 2.94 18.17 22.22
CA GLY A 142 3.10 19.58 21.84
C GLY A 142 2.84 19.84 20.34
N ASN A 143 2.28 18.87 19.62
CA ASN A 143 2.01 18.95 18.19
C ASN A 143 0.64 18.31 17.85
N PRO A 144 -0.24 18.99 17.08
CA PRO A 144 -1.59 18.51 16.78
C PRO A 144 -1.62 17.26 15.86
N LEU A 145 -0.55 17.03 15.10
CA LEU A 145 -0.38 15.85 14.24
C LEU A 145 0.28 14.68 14.99
N GLY A 146 1.00 14.94 16.08
CA GLY A 146 1.73 13.95 16.89
C GLY A 146 3.25 14.19 16.88
N PRO A 147 4.07 13.22 17.32
CA PRO A 147 5.50 13.44 17.53
C PRO A 147 6.24 13.82 16.24
N THR A 148 7.11 14.84 16.30
CA THR A 148 8.03 15.21 15.21
C THR A 148 9.27 14.31 15.20
N ALA A 149 10.12 14.43 14.18
CA ALA A 149 11.36 13.67 14.12
C ALA A 149 12.30 14.00 15.30
N ASP A 150 12.26 15.25 15.77
CA ASP A 150 13.02 15.71 16.94
C ASP A 150 12.42 15.26 18.28
N GLN A 151 11.26 14.61 18.26
CA GLN A 151 10.54 14.11 19.42
C GLN A 151 10.27 12.61 19.25
N PRO A 152 11.27 11.73 19.44
CA PRO A 152 11.00 10.29 19.43
C PRO A 152 9.98 9.99 20.53
N ASP A 153 8.85 9.40 20.13
CA ASP A 153 7.93 8.81 21.11
C ASP A 153 8.74 7.76 21.87
N SER A 154 8.91 7.92 23.19
CA SER A 154 9.72 7.00 24.00
C SER A 154 9.17 5.56 23.98
N THR A 155 7.95 5.36 23.48
CA THR A 155 7.34 4.05 23.21
C THR A 155 7.56 3.53 21.79
N ALA A 156 8.00 4.39 20.85
CA ALA A 156 8.44 4.03 19.51
C ALA A 156 9.93 3.65 19.50
N THR A 157 10.34 2.77 20.40
CA THR A 157 11.61 2.08 20.23
C THR A 157 11.48 1.25 18.95
N LEU A 158 12.27 1.59 17.93
CA LEU A 158 12.58 0.75 16.79
C LEU A 158 13.11 -0.60 17.33
N SER A 159 12.19 -1.51 17.67
CA SER A 159 12.56 -2.89 17.99
C SER A 159 13.16 -3.46 16.71
N PRO A 160 14.41 -3.94 16.73
CA PRO A 160 14.99 -4.61 15.58
C PRO A 160 14.09 -5.81 15.25
N GLY A 161 13.43 -5.77 14.09
CA GLY A 161 12.48 -6.79 13.65
C GLY A 161 11.00 -6.38 13.64
N ARG A 162 10.62 -5.19 14.17
CA ARG A 162 9.31 -4.60 13.86
C ARG A 162 9.43 -3.75 12.61
N GLY A 163 9.32 -4.38 11.44
CA GLY A 163 9.09 -3.67 10.19
C GLY A 163 7.79 -2.84 10.25
N LEU A 164 7.47 -2.15 9.16
CA LEU A 164 6.34 -1.22 8.99
C LEU A 164 4.95 -1.74 9.42
N ALA A 165 4.81 -3.03 9.73
CA ALA A 165 3.66 -3.62 10.41
C ALA A 165 3.34 -2.93 11.76
N GLY A 166 4.35 -2.46 12.50
CA GLY A 166 4.14 -1.69 13.75
C GLY A 166 3.53 -0.30 13.52
N TRP A 167 3.73 0.28 12.33
CA TRP A 167 3.28 1.62 11.98
C TRP A 167 1.79 1.65 11.60
N ARG A 168 1.30 0.57 10.97
CA ARG A 168 -0.11 0.43 10.58
C ARG A 168 -1.09 0.45 11.77
N GLY A 169 -0.63 0.01 12.95
CA GLY A 169 -1.47 -0.03 14.16
C GLY A 169 -1.52 1.27 14.98
N SER A 170 -0.56 2.18 14.80
CA SER A 170 -0.46 3.42 15.61
C SER A 170 -1.33 4.57 15.08
N VAL A 171 -1.75 4.51 13.81
CA VAL A 171 -2.60 5.53 13.18
C VAL A 171 -4.08 5.42 13.60
N ILE A 172 -4.50 4.30 14.20
CA ILE A 172 -5.92 3.96 14.43
C ILE A 172 -6.28 3.86 15.94
N ARG A 173 -5.37 4.16 16.88
CA ARG A 173 -5.63 4.05 18.34
C ARG A 173 -5.61 5.40 19.08
#